data_AF-A0A7V9V309-F1
#
_entry.id   AF-A0A7V9V309-F1
#
_cell.length_a   1.000
_cell.length_b   1.000
_cell.length_c   1.000
_cell.angle_alpha   90.00
_cell.angle_beta   90.00
_cell.angle_gamma   90.00
#
_symmetry.space_group_name_H-M   'P 1'
#
loop_
_entity.id
_entity.type
_entity.pdbx_description
1 polymer ?
#
loop_
_entity_poly.entity_id
_entity_poly.type
_entity_poly.pdbx_seq_one_letter_code
_entity_poly.pdbx_strand_id
1 'polypeptide(L)'
;MITDDPGTPGNGRWENNLAFDLEYRPNEWSIDVPAIDLNYGWGDHIQLTLQTSFAALKRNEHGAIGGLGVTEAALKWRFLDEEGSGFDMSMFPRVILNILQSSVRRGLSEDGTRFQIPVQLAKKFGPVDLDLEFGPLASTVGRSEWLYGIVARKELTQTTSLMAELHGTSRTNFTHDALISNVGFRHELNEHTIWIGSLGHELRAPGNEQLALIAYCGVQLLY
;
A
#
# COMPACT_ATOMS: atom_id res chain seq x y z
N MET A 1 2.64 -4.62 3.82
CA MET A 1 3.77 -4.10 3.02
C MET A 1 3.18 -3.10 2.04
N ILE A 2 4.00 -2.24 1.42
CA ILE A 2 3.52 -1.17 0.52
C ILE A 2 3.31 -1.70 -0.91
N THR A 3 4.20 -2.59 -1.34
CA THR A 3 4.21 -3.30 -2.62
C THR A 3 3.14 -4.39 -2.57
N ASP A 4 2.26 -4.34 -3.57
CA ASP A 4 1.14 -5.28 -3.70
C ASP A 4 1.53 -6.53 -4.50
N ASP A 5 0.97 -7.68 -4.09
CA ASP A 5 1.11 -8.94 -4.83
C ASP A 5 -0.01 -9.13 -5.88
N PRO A 6 0.20 -9.99 -6.90
CA PRO A 6 -0.80 -10.23 -7.95
C PRO A 6 -2.08 -10.94 -7.49
N GLY A 7 -2.15 -11.40 -6.24
CA GLY A 7 -3.25 -12.19 -5.70
C GLY A 7 -4.59 -11.44 -5.68
N THR A 8 -5.66 -12.22 -5.69
CA THR A 8 -7.05 -11.74 -5.61
C THR A 8 -7.83 -12.59 -4.58
N PRO A 9 -8.87 -12.04 -3.90
CA PRO A 9 -9.67 -12.76 -2.91
C PRO A 9 -10.33 -14.06 -3.40
N GLY A 10 -10.58 -14.18 -4.71
CA GLY A 10 -11.33 -15.27 -5.32
C GLY A 10 -12.83 -15.02 -5.39
N ASN A 11 -13.53 -15.87 -6.16
CA ASN A 11 -14.89 -15.57 -6.59
C ASN A 11 -15.90 -15.40 -5.44
N GLY A 12 -16.47 -14.20 -5.31
CA GLY A 12 -17.48 -13.88 -4.32
C GLY A 12 -16.95 -13.69 -2.90
N ARG A 13 -15.61 -13.69 -2.73
CA ARG A 13 -14.94 -13.55 -1.44
C ARG A 13 -14.65 -12.09 -1.13
N TRP A 14 -14.67 -11.77 0.15
CA TRP A 14 -14.31 -10.46 0.67
C TRP A 14 -13.06 -10.55 1.54
N GLU A 15 -12.18 -9.55 1.39
CA GLU A 15 -11.07 -9.31 2.30
C GLU A 15 -11.13 -7.87 2.79
N ASN A 16 -11.42 -7.69 4.07
CA ASN A 16 -11.60 -6.38 4.67
C ASN A 16 -10.46 -6.11 5.66
N ASN A 17 -9.71 -5.06 5.38
CA ASN A 17 -8.57 -4.61 6.17
C ASN A 17 -8.98 -3.42 7.04
N LEU A 18 -8.70 -3.53 8.34
CA LEU A 18 -8.82 -2.44 9.29
C LEU A 18 -7.46 -2.20 9.94
N ALA A 19 -6.92 -1.00 9.78
CA ALA A 19 -5.55 -0.73 10.15
C ALA A 19 -5.35 0.64 10.83
N PHE A 20 -4.18 0.73 11.42
CA PHE A 20 -3.54 1.93 11.93
C PHE A 20 -2.24 2.09 11.16
N ASP A 21 -2.07 3.25 10.53
CA ASP A 21 -0.84 3.63 9.84
C ASP A 21 -0.26 4.88 10.47
N LEU A 22 1.06 4.90 10.67
CA LEU A 22 1.81 6.01 11.23
C LEU A 22 2.98 6.34 10.33
N GLU A 23 3.10 7.61 9.97
CA GLU A 23 4.33 8.19 9.46
C GLU A 23 4.83 9.21 10.47
N TYR A 24 6.08 9.05 10.90
CA TYR A 24 6.72 9.92 11.87
C TYR A 24 8.01 10.50 11.30
N ARG A 25 8.09 11.83 11.28
CA ARG A 25 9.29 12.62 11.01
C ARG A 25 9.59 13.49 12.22
N PRO A 26 10.83 13.96 12.43
CA PRO A 26 11.06 14.88 13.52
C PRO A 26 10.24 16.18 13.31
N ASN A 27 9.43 16.51 14.32
CA ASN A 27 8.46 17.63 14.35
C ASN A 27 7.18 17.46 13.52
N GLU A 28 6.97 16.31 12.88
CA GLU A 28 5.77 16.02 12.09
C GLU A 28 5.33 14.57 12.24
N TRP A 29 4.04 14.33 12.43
CA TRP A 29 3.50 12.98 12.32
C TRP A 29 2.14 13.00 11.66
N SER A 30 1.85 11.96 10.90
CA SER A 30 0.53 11.64 10.37
C SER A 30 0.12 10.24 10.79
N ILE A 31 -1.16 10.09 11.09
CA ILE A 31 -1.77 8.81 11.43
C ILE A 31 -3.05 8.65 10.62
N ASP A 32 -3.24 7.47 10.03
CA ASP A 32 -4.50 7.04 9.43
C ASP A 32 -5.16 6.01 10.34
N VAL A 33 -6.26 6.39 10.99
CA VAL A 33 -6.99 5.51 11.91
C VAL A 33 -8.47 5.88 12.04
N PRO A 34 -9.40 4.97 11.70
CA PRO A 34 -9.14 3.70 11.02
C PRO A 34 -8.75 3.95 9.56
N ALA A 35 -7.73 3.24 9.08
CA ALA A 35 -7.58 2.93 7.67
C ALA A 35 -8.49 1.74 7.35
N ILE A 36 -9.30 1.87 6.31
CA ILE A 36 -10.29 0.89 5.87
C ILE A 36 -9.98 0.55 4.42
N ASP A 37 -9.78 -0.72 4.12
CA ASP A 37 -9.60 -1.22 2.77
C ASP A 37 -10.50 -2.43 2.55
N LEU A 38 -11.39 -2.33 1.57
CA LEU A 38 -12.41 -3.33 1.24
C LEU A 38 -12.09 -3.93 -0.12
N ASN A 39 -11.82 -5.23 -0.14
CA ASN A 39 -11.48 -5.97 -1.35
C ASN A 39 -12.55 -7.03 -1.64
N TYR A 40 -13.08 -7.04 -2.87
CA TYR A 40 -14.06 -8.00 -3.34
C TYR A 40 -13.55 -8.74 -4.57
N GLY A 41 -13.55 -10.07 -4.53
CA GLY A 41 -13.20 -10.89 -5.69
C GLY A 41 -14.40 -11.13 -6.61
N TRP A 42 -14.26 -10.73 -7.87
CA TRP A 42 -15.19 -11.07 -8.95
C TRP A 42 -14.56 -12.16 -9.83
N GLY A 43 -15.04 -13.40 -9.68
CA GLY A 43 -14.36 -14.54 -10.30
C GLY A 43 -12.97 -14.75 -9.69
N ASP A 44 -12.12 -15.48 -10.41
CA ASP A 44 -10.81 -15.89 -9.89
C ASP A 44 -9.67 -14.94 -10.28
N HIS A 45 -9.99 -13.91 -11.07
CA HIS A 45 -8.99 -13.05 -11.73
C HIS A 45 -9.21 -11.56 -11.50
N ILE A 46 -10.35 -11.13 -10.94
CA ILE A 46 -10.65 -9.71 -10.73
C ILE A 46 -10.84 -9.44 -9.24
N GLN A 47 -10.23 -8.36 -8.75
CA GLN A 47 -10.51 -7.78 -7.44
C GLN A 47 -10.93 -6.33 -7.60
N LEU A 48 -11.99 -5.94 -6.91
CA LEU A 48 -12.44 -4.56 -6.78
C LEU A 48 -12.06 -4.08 -5.39
N THR A 49 -11.46 -2.90 -5.32
CA THR A 49 -10.95 -2.32 -4.08
C THR A 49 -11.54 -0.94 -3.83
N LEU A 50 -11.94 -0.69 -2.59
CA LEU A 50 -12.28 0.63 -2.09
C LEU A 50 -11.57 0.86 -0.75
N GLN A 51 -10.71 1.86 -0.70
CA GLN A 51 -9.94 2.22 0.49
C GLN A 51 -10.19 3.68 0.89
N THR A 52 -10.24 3.94 2.20
CA THR A 52 -10.30 5.29 2.78
C THR A 52 -9.75 5.28 4.20
N SER A 53 -9.37 6.45 4.71
CA SER A 53 -8.96 6.59 6.11
C SER A 53 -9.53 7.82 6.79
N PHE A 54 -9.52 7.83 8.12
CA PHE A 54 -9.53 9.08 8.88
C PHE A 54 -8.09 9.46 9.24
N ALA A 55 -7.62 10.56 8.66
CA ALA A 55 -6.27 11.07 8.82
C ALA A 55 -6.21 12.10 9.95
N ALA A 56 -5.16 12.02 10.76
CA ALA A 56 -4.75 13.05 11.71
C ALA A 56 -3.31 13.46 11.42
N LEU A 57 -3.05 14.75 11.33
CA LEU A 57 -1.74 15.32 11.03
C LEU A 57 -1.37 16.33 12.11
N LYS A 58 -0.13 16.25 12.60
CA LYS A 58 0.46 17.27 13.46
C LYS A 58 1.76 17.77 12.83
N ARG A 59 1.84 19.09 12.63
CA ARG A 59 3.05 19.80 12.19
C ARG A 59 3.42 20.87 13.20
N ASN A 60 4.70 20.92 13.57
CA ASN A 60 5.25 21.93 14.47
C ASN A 60 4.55 21.97 15.84
N GLU A 61 4.56 23.12 16.53
CA GLU A 61 3.94 23.30 17.85
C GLU A 61 2.42 23.45 17.83
N HIS A 62 1.79 23.45 16.65
CA HIS A 62 0.34 23.56 16.54
C HIS A 62 -0.36 22.25 16.95
N GLY A 63 -1.63 22.35 17.32
CA GLY A 63 -2.47 21.19 17.61
C GLY A 63 -2.63 20.27 16.38
N ALA A 64 -2.91 18.99 16.62
CA ALA A 64 -3.21 18.06 15.56
C ALA A 64 -4.54 18.43 14.87
N ILE A 65 -4.58 18.30 13.56
CA ILE A 65 -5.77 18.48 12.72
C ILE A 65 -6.23 17.12 12.21
N GLY A 66 -7.54 16.92 12.04
CA GLY A 66 -8.09 15.64 11.61
C GLY A 66 -9.20 15.77 10.56
N GLY A 67 -9.36 14.74 9.74
CA GLY A 67 -10.36 14.70 8.67
C GLY A 67 -10.31 13.42 7.86
N LEU A 68 -11.17 13.32 6.84
CA LEU A 68 -11.11 12.22 5.89
C LEU A 68 -9.79 12.31 5.10
N GLY A 69 -9.05 11.21 5.03
CA GLY A 69 -7.88 11.07 4.18
C GLY A 69 -8.26 10.90 2.71
N VAL A 70 -7.32 10.38 1.92
CA VAL A 70 -7.60 10.01 0.52
C VAL A 70 -8.59 8.86 0.46
N THR A 71 -9.38 8.83 -0.62
CA THR A 71 -10.17 7.67 -1.00
C THR A 71 -9.61 7.09 -2.29
N GLU A 72 -9.41 5.80 -2.32
CA GLU A 72 -8.91 5.06 -3.47
C GLU A 72 -9.97 4.06 -3.95
N ALA A 73 -10.18 4.04 -5.26
CA ALA A 73 -10.94 2.99 -5.93
C ALA A 73 -10.05 2.31 -6.97
N ALA A 74 -9.98 0.99 -6.94
CA ALA A 74 -9.07 0.24 -7.79
C ALA A 74 -9.68 -1.05 -8.33
N LEU A 75 -9.12 -1.53 -9.44
CA LEU A 75 -9.46 -2.80 -10.07
C LEU A 75 -8.17 -3.56 -10.32
N LYS A 76 -8.00 -4.70 -9.68
CA LYS A 76 -6.91 -5.63 -9.98
C LYS A 76 -7.41 -6.66 -10.98
N TRP A 77 -6.60 -6.91 -12.01
CA TRP A 77 -6.82 -8.00 -12.95
C TRP A 77 -5.57 -8.86 -13.01
N ARG A 78 -5.66 -10.08 -12.46
CA ARG A 78 -4.67 -11.14 -12.61
C ARG A 78 -4.91 -11.86 -13.93
N PHE A 79 -3.96 -11.75 -14.84
CA PHE A 79 -4.09 -12.26 -16.20
C PHE A 79 -3.10 -13.38 -16.54
N LEU A 80 -2.14 -13.64 -15.65
CA LEU A 80 -1.32 -14.85 -15.68
C LEU A 80 -1.33 -15.50 -14.31
N ASP A 81 -1.41 -16.83 -14.32
CA ASP A 81 -1.30 -17.68 -13.14
C ASP A 81 0.01 -18.48 -13.18
N GLU A 82 0.61 -18.68 -12.00
CA GLU A 82 1.88 -19.39 -11.88
C GLU A 82 1.79 -20.85 -12.36
N GLU A 83 0.66 -21.54 -12.11
CA GLU A 83 0.45 -22.93 -12.55
C GLU A 83 0.58 -23.10 -14.07
N GLY A 84 0.16 -22.10 -14.84
CA GLY A 84 0.19 -22.14 -16.31
C GLY A 84 1.44 -21.52 -16.94
N SER A 85 2.04 -20.51 -16.29
CA SER A 85 3.07 -19.66 -16.90
C SER A 85 4.41 -19.61 -16.15
N GLY A 86 4.46 -20.17 -14.93
CA GLY A 86 5.65 -20.20 -14.07
C GLY A 86 5.93 -18.91 -13.29
N PHE A 87 4.97 -17.97 -13.27
CA PHE A 87 4.87 -16.78 -12.41
C PHE A 87 3.43 -16.24 -12.41
N ASP A 88 3.01 -15.53 -11.37
CA ASP A 88 1.74 -14.79 -11.36
C ASP A 88 1.96 -13.37 -11.89
N MET A 89 1.01 -12.84 -12.67
CA MET A 89 1.07 -11.45 -13.13
C MET A 89 -0.31 -10.79 -13.13
N SER A 90 -0.35 -9.56 -12.65
CA SER A 90 -1.55 -8.73 -12.62
C SER A 90 -1.27 -7.29 -13.04
N MET A 91 -2.33 -6.56 -13.33
CA MET A 91 -2.33 -5.11 -13.35
C MET A 91 -3.31 -4.59 -12.30
N PHE A 92 -2.98 -3.49 -11.62
CA PHE A 92 -3.83 -2.95 -10.56
C PHE A 92 -4.12 -1.45 -10.71
N PRO A 93 -4.82 -1.03 -11.79
CA PRO A 93 -5.20 0.37 -11.98
C PRO A 93 -6.02 0.92 -10.81
N ARG A 94 -5.61 2.10 -10.32
CA ARG A 94 -6.19 2.79 -9.16
C ARG A 94 -6.45 4.26 -9.46
N VAL A 95 -7.54 4.77 -8.91
CA VAL A 95 -7.88 6.20 -8.91
C VAL A 95 -7.91 6.67 -7.47
N ILE A 96 -7.04 7.61 -7.14
CA ILE A 96 -6.86 8.15 -5.79
C ILE A 96 -7.39 9.58 -5.79
N LEU A 97 -8.37 9.83 -4.92
CA LEU A 97 -9.22 11.01 -4.94
C LEU A 97 -9.32 11.64 -3.56
N ASN A 98 -9.60 12.94 -3.59
CA ASN A 98 -9.96 13.72 -2.43
C ASN A 98 -11.45 14.01 -2.44
N ILE A 99 -12.21 13.30 -1.61
CA ILE A 99 -13.67 13.53 -1.52
C ILE A 99 -13.95 14.88 -0.86
N LEU A 100 -13.16 15.26 0.16
CA LEU A 100 -13.37 16.49 0.93
C LEU A 100 -12.31 17.54 0.63
N GLN A 101 -12.72 18.62 -0.03
CA GLN A 101 -11.88 19.81 -0.27
C GLN A 101 -11.37 20.46 1.03
N SER A 102 -12.08 20.27 2.15
CA SER A 102 -11.60 20.72 3.46
C SER A 102 -10.35 19.96 3.94
N SER A 103 -10.16 18.70 3.56
CA SER A 103 -8.95 17.93 3.87
C SER A 103 -7.75 18.47 3.10
N VAL A 104 -7.92 18.80 1.81
CA VAL A 104 -6.89 19.44 0.98
C VAL A 104 -6.48 20.80 1.57
N ARG A 105 -7.44 21.68 1.88
CA ARG A 105 -7.16 22.99 2.48
C ARG A 105 -6.43 22.92 3.83
N ARG A 106 -6.59 21.82 4.56
CA ARG A 106 -5.93 21.59 5.85
C ARG A 106 -4.59 20.84 5.69
N GLY A 107 -4.23 20.42 4.47
CA GLY A 107 -3.00 19.67 4.22
C GLY A 107 -3.05 18.21 4.67
N LEU A 108 -4.24 17.67 4.92
CA LEU A 108 -4.44 16.24 5.24
C LEU A 108 -4.36 15.35 4.00
N SER A 109 -4.41 15.95 2.82
CA SER A 109 -4.23 15.25 1.56
C SER A 109 -3.73 16.22 0.48
N GLU A 110 -3.06 15.66 -0.52
CA GLU A 110 -2.60 16.38 -1.71
C GLU A 110 -3.77 16.89 -2.55
N ASP A 111 -3.55 17.95 -3.32
CA ASP A 111 -4.58 18.46 -4.24
C ASP A 111 -4.63 17.63 -5.53
N GLY A 112 -5.81 17.57 -6.15
CA GLY A 112 -6.04 16.85 -7.40
C GLY A 112 -6.39 15.37 -7.26
N THR A 113 -6.38 14.70 -8.41
CA THR A 113 -6.62 13.26 -8.60
C THR A 113 -5.32 12.61 -9.06
N ARG A 114 -5.03 11.43 -8.52
CA ARG A 114 -3.90 10.60 -8.96
C ARG A 114 -4.40 9.32 -9.58
N PHE A 115 -3.73 8.89 -10.64
CA PHE A 115 -4.02 7.68 -11.40
C PHE A 115 -2.77 6.80 -11.41
N GLN A 116 -2.89 5.60 -10.86
CA GLN A 116 -1.79 4.65 -10.75
C GLN A 116 -2.11 3.43 -11.60
N ILE A 117 -1.15 2.93 -12.38
CA ILE A 117 -1.36 1.71 -13.20
C ILE A 117 -0.15 0.78 -13.03
N PRO A 118 0.02 0.15 -11.87
CA PRO A 118 1.09 -0.80 -11.63
C PRO A 118 0.82 -2.14 -12.29
N VAL A 119 1.92 -2.76 -12.74
CA VAL A 119 2.00 -4.18 -13.07
C VAL A 119 2.70 -4.87 -11.91
N GLN A 120 2.15 -6.02 -11.51
CA GLN A 120 2.66 -6.81 -10.40
C GLN A 120 3.07 -8.19 -10.92
N LEU A 121 4.17 -8.70 -10.42
CA LEU A 121 4.74 -10.00 -10.77
C LEU A 121 5.08 -10.73 -9.49
N ALA A 122 4.64 -11.97 -9.33
CA ALA A 122 5.03 -12.82 -8.21
C ALA A 122 5.59 -14.15 -8.68
N LYS A 123 6.53 -14.68 -7.90
CA LYS A 123 7.10 -16.00 -8.15
C LYS A 123 7.56 -16.68 -6.88
N LYS A 124 7.20 -17.96 -6.74
CA LYS A 124 7.66 -18.83 -5.66
C LYS A 124 9.01 -19.47 -5.95
N PHE A 125 9.94 -19.35 -5.01
CA PHE A 125 11.26 -19.98 -5.00
C PHE A 125 11.43 -20.85 -3.74
N GLY A 126 10.77 -22.00 -3.71
CA GLY A 126 10.78 -22.89 -2.54
C GLY A 126 10.05 -22.24 -1.37
N PRO A 127 10.70 -21.96 -0.23
CA PRO A 127 10.06 -21.35 0.94
C PRO A 127 9.98 -19.81 0.89
N VAL A 128 10.43 -19.21 -0.22
CA VAL A 128 10.46 -17.75 -0.40
C VAL A 128 9.58 -17.38 -1.59
N ASP A 129 8.64 -16.47 -1.37
CA ASP A 129 7.84 -15.84 -2.41
C ASP A 129 8.42 -14.45 -2.68
N LEU A 130 8.56 -14.08 -3.95
CA LEU A 130 9.09 -12.79 -4.37
C LEU A 130 8.05 -12.06 -5.21
N ASP A 131 7.65 -10.88 -4.75
CA ASP A 131 6.71 -10.02 -5.46
C ASP A 131 7.41 -8.73 -5.90
N LEU A 132 7.08 -8.28 -7.10
CA LEU A 132 7.60 -7.08 -7.75
C LEU A 132 6.43 -6.24 -8.22
N GLU A 133 6.53 -4.92 -8.05
CA GLU A 133 5.56 -3.97 -8.57
C GLU A 133 6.29 -2.85 -9.31
N PHE A 134 5.72 -2.40 -10.43
CA PHE A 134 6.23 -1.26 -11.19
C PHE A 134 5.10 -0.59 -11.98
N GLY A 135 5.06 0.74 -11.99
CA GLY A 135 4.15 1.46 -12.87
C GLY A 135 4.17 2.96 -12.75
N PRO A 136 3.48 3.67 -13.67
CA PRO A 136 3.36 5.11 -13.61
C PRO A 136 2.31 5.54 -12.57
N LEU A 137 2.58 6.69 -11.96
CA LEU A 137 1.66 7.47 -11.14
C LEU A 137 1.47 8.84 -11.81
N ALA A 138 0.32 9.06 -12.43
CA ALA A 138 -0.03 10.31 -13.08
C ALA A 138 -0.92 11.17 -12.17
N SER A 139 -0.58 12.44 -12.00
CA SER A 139 -1.32 13.35 -11.13
C SER A 139 -1.91 14.50 -11.96
N THR A 140 -3.15 14.90 -11.67
CA THR A 140 -3.77 16.08 -12.32
C THR A 140 -3.14 17.38 -11.85
N VAL A 141 -2.61 17.39 -10.63
CA VAL A 141 -1.85 18.49 -10.02
C VAL A 141 -0.49 17.93 -9.63
N GLY A 142 0.59 18.65 -9.92
CA GLY A 142 1.96 18.19 -9.64
C GLY A 142 2.65 17.51 -10.83
N ARG A 143 3.66 16.69 -10.54
CA ARG A 143 4.47 15.97 -11.54
C ARG A 143 4.11 14.48 -11.50
N SER A 144 4.15 13.82 -12.65
CA SER A 144 4.04 12.37 -12.72
C SER A 144 5.30 11.67 -12.17
N GLU A 145 5.10 10.48 -11.63
CA GLU A 145 6.10 9.67 -10.95
C GLU A 145 6.07 8.23 -11.47
N TRP A 146 7.11 7.49 -11.14
CA TRP A 146 7.21 6.04 -11.23
C TRP A 146 7.16 5.49 -9.81
N LEU A 147 6.41 4.41 -9.63
CA LEU A 147 6.50 3.56 -8.46
C LEU A 147 7.22 2.27 -8.80
N TYR A 148 7.95 1.73 -7.83
CA TYR A 148 8.57 0.43 -7.93
C TYR A 148 8.74 -0.18 -6.54
N GLY A 149 8.56 -1.49 -6.45
CA GLY A 149 8.66 -2.22 -5.20
C GLY A 149 9.14 -3.63 -5.41
N ILE A 150 9.84 -4.16 -4.41
CA ILE A 150 10.17 -5.56 -4.29
C ILE A 150 9.90 -5.99 -2.85
N VAL A 151 9.18 -7.09 -2.68
CA VAL A 151 8.95 -7.71 -1.38
C VAL A 151 9.30 -9.18 -1.45
N ALA A 152 10.06 -9.64 -0.47
CA ALA A 152 10.35 -11.04 -0.25
C ALA A 152 9.57 -11.51 0.98
N ARG A 153 8.74 -12.53 0.80
CA ARG A 153 7.98 -13.20 1.87
C ARG A 153 8.59 -14.56 2.13
N LYS A 154 8.78 -14.90 3.41
CA LYS A 154 9.26 -16.21 3.84
C LYS A 154 8.31 -16.78 4.88
N GLU A 155 7.81 -17.98 4.59
CA GLU A 155 7.04 -18.77 5.55
C GLU A 155 7.97 -19.26 6.66
N LEU A 156 7.73 -18.85 7.91
CA LEU A 156 8.47 -19.35 9.07
C LEU A 156 7.77 -20.56 9.71
N THR A 157 6.45 -20.51 9.75
CA THR A 157 5.56 -21.57 10.23
C THR A 157 4.36 -21.66 9.30
N GLN A 158 3.47 -22.63 9.53
CA GLN A 158 2.21 -22.73 8.77
C GLN A 158 1.27 -21.53 8.97
N THR A 159 1.46 -20.74 10.02
CA THR A 159 0.59 -19.60 10.34
C THR A 159 1.30 -18.25 10.28
N THR A 160 2.63 -18.24 10.22
CA THR A 160 3.43 -17.02 10.35
C THR A 160 4.39 -16.86 9.19
N SER A 161 4.27 -15.74 8.50
CA SER A 161 5.17 -15.30 7.44
C SER A 161 5.89 -14.02 7.84
N LEU A 162 7.17 -13.92 7.50
CA LEU A 162 7.93 -12.68 7.57
C LEU A 162 8.09 -12.08 6.18
N MET A 163 8.17 -10.76 6.12
CA MET A 163 8.29 -10.01 4.89
C MET A 163 9.37 -8.95 5.03
N ALA A 164 10.14 -8.74 3.97
CA ALA A 164 11.09 -7.65 3.84
C ALA A 164 10.89 -6.97 2.49
N GLU A 165 10.91 -5.64 2.48
CA GLU A 165 10.54 -4.84 1.32
C GLU A 165 11.51 -3.67 1.10
N LEU A 166 11.72 -3.38 -0.18
CA LEU A 166 12.18 -2.08 -0.64
C LEU A 166 11.12 -1.50 -1.57
N HIS A 167 10.62 -0.32 -1.25
CA HIS A 167 9.62 0.39 -2.03
C HIS A 167 10.12 1.79 -2.33
N GLY A 168 9.94 2.26 -3.56
CA GLY A 168 10.39 3.58 -3.97
C GLY A 168 9.46 4.26 -4.95
N THR A 169 9.49 5.58 -4.88
CA THR A 169 8.85 6.46 -5.85
C THR A 169 9.88 7.44 -6.39
N SER A 170 9.74 7.84 -7.64
CA SER A 170 10.62 8.83 -8.24
C SER A 170 9.88 9.58 -9.32
N ARG A 171 10.15 10.88 -9.50
CA ARG A 171 9.58 11.61 -10.65
C ARG A 171 9.98 10.94 -11.96
N THR A 172 9.19 11.13 -13.02
CA THR A 172 9.48 10.54 -14.35
C THR A 172 10.86 10.91 -14.92
N ASN A 173 11.45 12.02 -14.45
CA ASN A 173 12.81 12.44 -14.81
C ASN A 173 13.90 11.95 -13.83
N PHE A 174 13.57 11.05 -12.92
CA PHE A 174 14.44 10.50 -11.86
C PHE A 174 15.06 11.54 -10.94
N THR A 175 14.40 12.69 -10.78
CA THR A 175 14.76 13.70 -9.78
C THR A 175 13.76 13.63 -8.63
N HIS A 176 14.19 13.76 -7.38
CA HIS A 176 13.35 13.54 -6.19
C HIS A 176 12.86 12.10 -6.10
N ASP A 177 13.67 11.29 -5.45
CA ASP A 177 13.44 9.87 -5.24
C ASP A 177 13.31 9.55 -3.76
N ALA A 178 12.25 8.81 -3.43
CA ALA A 178 12.03 8.25 -2.11
C ALA A 178 12.36 6.76 -2.16
N LEU A 179 12.94 6.24 -1.08
CA LEU A 179 13.17 4.81 -0.92
C LEU A 179 12.90 4.44 0.53
N ILE A 180 12.02 3.47 0.74
CA ILE A 180 11.62 2.93 2.03
C ILE A 180 12.12 1.49 2.12
N SER A 181 12.69 1.15 3.26
CA SER A 181 12.92 -0.24 3.67
C SER A 181 11.91 -0.61 4.74
N ASN A 182 11.23 -1.73 4.58
CA ASN A 182 10.19 -2.16 5.51
C ASN A 182 10.36 -3.64 5.88
N VAL A 183 10.07 -3.97 7.14
CA VAL A 183 10.02 -5.35 7.64
C VAL A 183 8.66 -5.56 8.29
N GLY A 184 8.00 -6.64 7.91
CA GLY A 184 6.68 -6.96 8.43
C GLY A 184 6.48 -8.44 8.69
N PHE A 185 5.33 -8.74 9.26
CA PHE A 185 4.86 -10.10 9.47
C PHE A 185 3.38 -10.20 9.15
N ARG A 186 2.97 -11.42 8.82
CA ARG A 186 1.59 -11.84 8.66
C ARG A 186 1.38 -13.06 9.54
N HIS A 187 0.42 -13.01 10.45
CA HIS A 187 0.13 -14.07 11.40
C HIS A 187 -1.35 -14.45 11.33
N GLU A 188 -1.63 -15.67 10.89
CA GLU A 188 -2.97 -16.23 10.82
C GLU A 188 -3.46 -16.58 12.22
N LEU A 189 -4.47 -15.85 12.70
CA LEU A 189 -5.08 -16.11 14.01
C LEU A 189 -6.12 -17.25 13.91
N ASN A 190 -6.85 -17.27 12.80
CA ASN A 190 -7.81 -18.31 12.41
C ASN A 190 -8.11 -18.18 10.91
N GLU A 191 -8.96 -19.06 10.37
CA GLU A 191 -9.33 -19.10 8.95
C GLU A 191 -10.00 -17.82 8.41
N HIS A 192 -10.49 -16.94 9.29
CA HIS A 192 -11.20 -15.70 8.94
C HIS A 192 -10.47 -14.44 9.40
N THR A 193 -9.30 -14.55 10.06
CA THR A 193 -8.64 -13.40 10.68
C THR A 193 -7.12 -13.54 10.63
N ILE A 194 -6.48 -12.54 10.04
CA ILE A 194 -5.03 -12.43 9.97
C ILE A 194 -4.61 -11.13 10.63
N TRP A 195 -3.58 -11.20 11.47
CA TRP A 195 -2.92 -10.03 12.03
C TRP A 195 -1.70 -9.67 11.20
N ILE A 196 -1.58 -8.39 10.87
CA ILE A 196 -0.52 -7.86 10.02
C ILE A 196 0.15 -6.71 10.76
N GLY A 197 1.48 -6.70 10.75
CA GLY A 197 2.28 -5.59 11.28
C GLY A 197 3.49 -5.33 10.41
N SER A 198 3.89 -4.06 10.28
CA SER A 198 5.16 -3.70 9.65
C SER A 198 5.78 -2.46 10.27
N LEU A 199 7.11 -2.39 10.21
CA LEU A 199 7.90 -1.25 10.63
C LEU A 199 8.98 -1.00 9.57
N GLY A 200 8.94 0.21 9.00
CA GLY A 200 9.85 0.64 7.97
C GLY A 200 10.48 1.98 8.30
N HIS A 201 11.53 2.28 7.54
CA HIS A 201 12.25 3.54 7.63
C HIS A 201 12.66 3.98 6.23
N GLU A 202 12.55 5.26 5.95
CA GLU A 202 13.07 5.82 4.71
C GLU A 202 14.59 5.74 4.69
N LEU A 203 15.12 5.14 3.63
CA LEU A 203 16.54 5.19 3.31
C LEU A 203 16.88 6.45 2.53
N ARG A 204 15.90 7.03 1.83
CA ARG A 204 16.01 8.25 1.05
C ARG A 204 14.68 8.97 1.04
N ALA A 205 14.72 10.28 1.27
CA ALA A 205 13.57 11.16 1.15
C ALA A 205 13.80 12.13 -0.03
N PRO A 206 12.74 12.56 -0.72
CA PRO A 206 12.86 13.52 -1.81
C PRO A 206 13.37 14.87 -1.29
N GLY A 207 14.44 15.39 -1.90
CA GLY A 207 15.05 16.66 -1.48
C GLY A 207 15.94 16.52 -0.24
N ASN A 208 15.91 17.52 0.65
CA ASN A 208 16.63 17.53 1.93
C ASN A 208 15.67 17.32 3.13
N GLU A 209 14.57 16.61 2.90
CA GLU A 209 13.63 16.27 3.95
C GLU A 209 14.23 15.26 4.93
N GLN A 210 13.69 15.23 6.15
CA GLN A 210 14.12 14.29 7.17
C GLN A 210 13.43 12.95 6.95
N LEU A 211 14.17 11.86 7.16
CA LEU A 211 13.70 10.49 6.95
C LEU A 211 12.55 10.16 7.91
N ALA A 212 11.53 9.48 7.40
CA ALA A 212 10.40 8.99 8.19
C ALA A 212 10.64 7.59 8.74
N LEU A 213 10.09 7.37 9.93
CA LEU A 213 9.69 6.06 10.43
C LEU A 213 8.24 5.80 10.00
N ILE A 214 7.98 4.62 9.44
CA ILE A 214 6.67 4.20 8.97
C ILE A 214 6.26 2.96 9.76
N ALA A 215 5.06 2.94 10.32
CA ALA A 215 4.53 1.78 11.03
C ALA A 215 3.11 1.48 10.56
N TYR A 216 2.81 0.18 10.43
CA TYR A 216 1.50 -0.35 10.06
C TYR A 216 1.11 -1.42 11.07
N CYS A 217 -0.14 -1.41 11.53
CA CYS A 217 -0.71 -2.50 12.30
C CYS A 217 -2.19 -2.64 11.95
N GLY A 218 -2.60 -3.83 11.53
CA GLY A 218 -3.97 -4.05 11.09
C GLY A 218 -4.42 -5.49 11.18
N VAL A 219 -5.71 -5.68 11.00
CA VAL A 219 -6.37 -6.97 10.93
C VAL A 219 -7.04 -7.10 9.58
N GLN A 220 -6.80 -8.22 8.91
CA GLN A 220 -7.46 -8.64 7.68
C GLN A 220 -8.53 -9.68 8.02
N LEU A 221 -9.76 -9.42 7.61
CA LEU A 221 -10.93 -10.26 7.83
C LEU A 221 -11.35 -10.90 6.51
N LEU A 222 -11.50 -12.22 6.48
CA LEU A 222 -11.84 -12.98 5.28
C LEU A 222 -13.28 -13.50 5.37
N TYR A 223 -14.08 -13.30 4.31
CA TYR A 223 -15.48 -13.76 4.19
C TYR A 223 -15.79 -14.40 2.85
#